data_AF-A0A9E3QWX7-F1
#
_entry.id   AF-A0A9E3QWX7-F1
#
_cell.length_a   1.000
_cell.length_b   1.000
_cell.length_c   1.000
_cell.angle_alpha   90.00
_cell.angle_beta   90.00
_cell.angle_gamma   90.00
#
_symmetry.space_group_name_H-M   'P 1'
#
loop_
_entity.id
_entity.type
_entity.pdbx_description
1 polymer ?
#
loop_
_entity_poly.entity_id
_entity_poly.type
_entity_poly.pdbx_seq_one_letter_code
_entity_poly.pdbx_strand_id
1 'polypeptide(L)'
;MKATAVAHPNIALVKYWGKRDEALILPHQSSLSVTLAPLSVRTSVEFGAGADAVRINGEPAKAQELARVIAAIDLVRAQVRGLGGAVVDSQGE
;
A
#
# COMPACT_ATOMS: atom_id res chain seq x y z
N MET A 1 -6.73 -10.58 13.41
CA MET A 1 -5.34 -10.25 13.81
C MET A 1 -5.02 -8.88 13.26
N LYS A 2 -4.44 -7.99 14.07
CA LYS A 2 -4.14 -6.59 13.69
C LYS A 2 -2.65 -6.31 13.77
N ALA A 3 -2.11 -5.65 12.76
CA ALA A 3 -0.73 -5.19 12.73
C ALA A 3 -0.66 -3.73 12.27
N THR A 4 0.31 -2.99 12.78
CA THR A 4 0.55 -1.58 12.44
C THR A 4 2.01 -1.40 12.04
N ALA A 5 2.23 -0.71 10.92
CA ALA A 5 3.56 -0.38 10.43
C ALA A 5 3.64 1.12 10.10
N VAL A 6 4.87 1.63 10.08
CA VAL A 6 5.19 2.99 9.64
C VAL A 6 6.07 2.91 8.41
N ALA A 7 5.73 3.68 7.38
CA ALA A 7 6.49 3.80 6.14
C ALA A 7 6.91 5.26 5.91
N HIS A 8 8.05 5.45 5.26
CA HIS A 8 8.62 6.76 4.97
C HIS A 8 8.62 7.02 3.46
N PRO A 9 8.36 8.26 3.01
CA PRO A 9 8.50 8.61 1.61
C PRO A 9 9.98 8.64 1.22
N ASN A 10 10.23 8.61 -0.09
CA ASN A 10 11.57 8.71 -0.65
C ASN A 10 11.60 9.72 -1.81
N ILE A 11 12.78 10.26 -2.09
CA ILE A 11 13.02 11.17 -3.22
C ILE A 11 14.01 10.52 -4.19
N ALA A 12 13.59 10.38 -5.45
CA ALA A 12 14.40 9.80 -6.50
C ALA A 12 15.56 10.73 -6.92
N LEU A 13 16.79 10.23 -6.80
CA LEU A 13 18.02 10.81 -7.37
C LEU A 13 18.18 10.39 -8.84
N VAL A 14 17.96 9.11 -9.14
CA VAL A 14 17.78 8.60 -10.51
C VAL A 14 16.29 8.28 -10.70
N LYS A 15 15.66 8.91 -11.68
CA LYS A 15 14.20 8.95 -11.81
C LYS A 15 13.61 7.63 -12.27
N TYR A 16 12.52 7.22 -11.64
CA TYR A 16 11.58 6.26 -12.21
C TYR A 16 10.75 6.99 -13.27
N TRP A 17 10.89 6.59 -14.54
CA TRP A 17 10.14 7.20 -15.63
C TRP A 17 9.84 6.17 -16.73
N GLY A 18 8.55 6.02 -17.05
CA GLY A 18 8.04 5.05 -18.02
C GLY A 18 7.89 3.63 -17.47
N LYS A 19 6.87 2.92 -17.97
CA LYS A 19 6.56 1.53 -17.64
C LYS A 19 6.62 0.68 -18.89
N ARG A 20 7.39 -0.42 -18.84
CA ARG A 20 7.38 -1.43 -19.91
C ARG A 20 6.23 -2.42 -19.75
N ASP A 21 5.71 -2.54 -18.53
CA ASP A 21 4.50 -3.31 -18.20
C ASP A 21 3.68 -2.51 -17.19
N GLU A 22 2.48 -2.07 -17.59
CA GLU A 22 1.61 -1.26 -16.75
C GLU A 22 0.84 -2.08 -15.71
N ALA A 23 0.51 -3.33 -16.01
CA ALA A 23 -0.25 -4.21 -15.14
C ALA A 23 0.60 -4.66 -13.94
N LEU A 24 1.86 -5.01 -14.19
CA LEU A 24 2.83 -5.38 -13.17
C LEU A 24 3.64 -4.19 -12.63
N ILE A 25 3.48 -3.00 -13.21
CA ILE A 25 4.19 -1.76 -12.84
C ILE A 25 5.72 -1.91 -12.99
N LEU A 26 6.18 -2.61 -14.04
CA LEU A 26 7.61 -2.83 -14.29
C LEU A 26 8.23 -1.62 -15.02
N PRO A 27 9.34 -1.05 -14.51
CA PRO A 27 9.99 0.09 -15.15
C PRO A 27 10.79 -0.27 -16.39
N HIS A 28 11.02 0.73 -17.25
CA HIS A 28 12.02 0.61 -18.33
C HIS A 28 13.47 0.61 -17.83
N GLN A 29 13.73 1.32 -16.73
CA GLN A 29 15.07 1.50 -16.18
C GLN A 29 15.03 1.48 -14.65
N SER A 30 16.14 1.08 -14.03
CA SER A 30 16.28 1.15 -12.58
C SER A 30 16.25 2.61 -12.09
N SER A 31 15.74 2.81 -10.88
CA SER A 31 15.74 4.10 -10.18
C SER A 31 16.55 3.99 -8.88
N LEU A 32 17.03 5.13 -8.37
CA LEU A 32 17.72 5.24 -7.08
C LEU A 32 17.10 6.40 -6.31
N SER A 33 16.77 6.18 -5.04
CA SER A 33 16.17 7.20 -4.17
C SER A 33 16.79 7.21 -2.79
N VAL A 34 16.51 8.29 -2.06
CA VAL A 34 16.88 8.45 -0.64
C VAL A 34 15.60 8.52 0.18
N THR A 35 15.53 7.73 1.26
CA THR A 35 14.42 7.72 2.21
C THR A 35 14.48 8.95 3.11
N LEU A 36 13.34 9.60 3.32
CA LEU A 36 13.23 10.78 4.17
C LEU A 36 12.77 10.39 5.58
N ALA A 37 13.54 10.76 6.60
CA ALA A 37 13.18 10.52 7.99
C ALA A 37 11.97 11.34 8.52
N PRO A 38 11.81 12.65 8.21
CA PRO A 38 10.84 13.50 8.91
C PRO A 38 9.37 13.23 8.60
N LEU A 39 9.08 12.62 7.45
CA LEU A 39 7.72 12.39 6.98
C LEU A 39 7.39 10.91 7.14
N SER A 40 6.17 10.59 7.56
CA SER A 40 5.78 9.20 7.72
C SER A 40 4.30 8.97 7.45
N VAL A 41 3.96 7.72 7.13
CA VAL A 41 2.59 7.23 7.05
C VAL A 41 2.48 6.03 7.98
N ARG A 42 1.53 6.06 8.91
CA ARG A 42 1.18 4.94 9.77
C ARG A 42 -0.03 4.22 9.18
N THR A 43 0.10 2.91 8.97
CA THR A 43 -0.99 2.07 8.45
C THR A 43 -1.24 0.89 9.37
N SER A 44 -2.49 0.66 9.74
CA SER A 44 -2.95 -0.51 10.46
C SER A 44 -3.80 -1.39 9.55
N VAL A 45 -3.55 -2.70 9.57
CA VAL A 45 -4.33 -3.71 8.82
C VAL A 45 -4.86 -4.72 9.81
N GLU A 46 -6.16 -4.99 9.75
CA GLU A 46 -6.83 -6.03 10.52
C GLU A 46 -7.56 -7.01 9.61
N PHE A 47 -7.17 -8.28 9.68
CA PHE A 47 -7.77 -9.39 8.95
C PHE A 47 -8.84 -10.10 9.77
N GLY A 48 -9.86 -10.63 9.08
CA GLY A 48 -10.97 -11.40 9.64
C GLY A 48 -12.34 -10.72 9.53
N ALA A 49 -12.42 -9.59 8.82
CA ALA A 49 -13.68 -8.89 8.59
C ALA A 49 -14.55 -9.60 7.52
N GLY A 50 -15.84 -9.27 7.49
CA GLY A 50 -16.77 -9.80 6.48
C GLY A 50 -16.55 -9.22 5.08
N ALA A 51 -15.94 -8.03 4.98
CA ALA A 51 -15.64 -7.36 3.73
C ALA A 51 -14.39 -6.49 3.87
N ASP A 52 -13.81 -6.13 2.73
CA ASP A 52 -12.67 -5.22 2.66
C ASP A 52 -13.09 -3.76 2.84
N ALA A 53 -12.34 -3.01 3.64
CA ALA A 53 -12.56 -1.59 3.86
C ALA A 53 -11.24 -0.85 4.03
N VAL A 54 -11.13 0.35 3.46
CA VAL A 54 -9.91 1.17 3.53
C VAL A 54 -10.31 2.59 3.89
N ARG A 55 -9.62 3.18 4.87
CA ARG A 55 -9.70 4.60 5.22
C ARG A 55 -8.33 5.25 5.09
N ILE A 56 -8.31 6.45 4.51
CA ILE A 56 -7.11 7.28 4.32
C ILE A 56 -7.40 8.64 4.95
N ASN A 57 -6.58 9.02 5.95
CA ASN A 57 -6.75 10.26 6.71
C ASN A 57 -8.15 10.43 7.30
N GLY A 58 -8.73 9.32 7.81
CA GLY A 58 -10.05 9.28 8.42
C GLY A 58 -11.22 9.10 7.45
N GLU A 59 -11.02 9.32 6.15
CA GLU A 59 -12.05 9.25 5.12
C GLU A 59 -12.06 7.89 4.39
N PRO A 60 -13.22 7.36 3.96
CA PRO A 60 -13.27 6.18 3.12
C PRO A 60 -12.47 6.36 1.82
N ALA A 61 -11.67 5.36 1.46
CA ALA A 61 -10.90 5.38 0.22
C ALA A 61 -11.82 5.40 -1.00
N LYS A 62 -11.42 6.14 -2.04
CA LYS A 62 -12.10 6.13 -3.34
C LYS A 62 -11.98 4.76 -4.00
N ALA A 63 -12.87 4.46 -4.95
CA ALA A 63 -12.90 3.16 -5.62
C ALA A 63 -11.53 2.72 -6.19
N GLN A 64 -10.78 3.64 -6.81
CA GLN A 64 -9.46 3.35 -7.37
C GLN A 64 -8.38 3.11 -6.29
N GLU A 65 -8.44 3.83 -5.17
CA GLU A 65 -7.53 3.67 -4.04
C GLU A 65 -7.79 2.32 -3.35
N LEU A 66 -9.05 2.02 -3.09
CA LEU A 66 -9.51 0.73 -2.56
C LEU A 66 -9.00 -0.41 -3.44
N ALA A 67 -9.28 -0.38 -4.75
CA ALA A 67 -8.87 -1.44 -5.67
C ALA A 67 -7.36 -1.70 -5.64
N ARG A 68 -6.53 -0.64 -5.56
CA ARG A 68 -5.07 -0.78 -5.49
C ARG A 68 -4.60 -1.38 -4.16
N VAL A 69 -5.22 -1.01 -3.04
CA VAL A 69 -4.90 -1.58 -1.73
C VAL A 69 -5.31 -3.05 -1.68
N ILE A 70 -6.49 -3.40 -2.19
CA ILE A 70 -6.95 -4.80 -2.21
C ILE A 70 -6.05 -5.66 -3.10
N ALA A 71 -5.63 -5.17 -4.27
CA ALA A 71 -4.67 -5.87 -5.11
C ALA A 71 -3.35 -6.19 -4.36
N ALA A 72 -2.87 -5.29 -3.50
CA ALA A 72 -1.69 -5.56 -2.67
C ALA A 72 -1.97 -6.56 -1.54
N ILE A 73 -3.14 -6.48 -0.90
CA ILE A 73 -3.57 -7.43 0.14
C ILE A 73 -3.74 -8.84 -0.43
N ASP A 74 -4.25 -8.96 -1.66
CA ASP A 74 -4.44 -10.24 -2.32
C ASP A 74 -3.10 -10.97 -2.56
N LEU A 75 -1.99 -10.24 -2.74
CA LEU A 75 -0.64 -10.85 -2.77
C LEU A 75 -0.25 -11.49 -1.44
N VAL A 76 -0.73 -10.95 -0.31
CA VAL A 76 -0.53 -11.54 1.03
C VAL A 76 -1.45 -12.74 1.23
N ARG A 77 -2.72 -12.63 0.82
CA ARG A 77 -3.70 -13.73 0.85
C ARG A 77 -3.26 -14.92 -0.01
N ALA A 78 -2.56 -14.68 -1.12
CA ALA A 78 -2.01 -15.73 -1.95
C ALA A 78 -0.94 -16.56 -1.22
N GLN A 79 -0.27 -15.98 -0.23
CA GLN A 79 0.78 -16.64 0.57
C GLN A 79 0.22 -17.32 1.82
N VAL A 80 -0.93 -16.86 2.34
CA VAL A 80 -1.54 -17.37 3.58
C VAL A 80 -3.05 -17.53 3.42
N ARG A 81 -3.56 -18.75 3.60
CA ARG A 81 -5.00 -19.04 3.49
C ARG A 81 -5.78 -18.55 4.71
N GLY A 82 -7.05 -18.18 4.50
CA GLY A 82 -8.04 -18.00 5.57
C GLY A 82 -8.05 -16.63 6.26
N LEU A 83 -7.43 -15.60 5.68
CA LEU A 83 -7.36 -14.27 6.30
C LEU A 83 -8.68 -13.48 6.30
N GLY A 84 -9.69 -13.87 5.51
CA GLY A 84 -10.96 -13.14 5.39
C GLY A 84 -10.80 -11.71 4.84
N GLY A 85 -11.82 -10.87 5.04
CA GLY A 85 -11.79 -9.44 4.70
C GLY A 85 -10.78 -8.67 5.56
N ALA A 86 -10.29 -7.56 5.04
CA ALA A 86 -9.27 -6.71 5.65
C ALA A 86 -9.79 -5.28 5.85
N VAL A 87 -9.64 -4.76 7.07
CA VAL A 87 -9.88 -3.36 7.39
C VAL A 87 -8.54 -2.65 7.49
N VAL A 88 -8.36 -1.60 6.68
CA VAL A 88 -7.13 -0.81 6.61
C VAL A 88 -7.43 0.62 7.03
N ASP A 89 -6.64 1.15 7.96
CA ASP A 89 -6.66 2.56 8.34
C ASP A 89 -5.25 3.14 8.16
N SER A 90 -5.13 4.21 7.39
CA SER A 90 -3.84 4.83 7.05
C SER A 90 -3.88 6.33 7.28
N GLN A 91 -2.84 6.88 7.90
CA GLN A 91 -2.73 8.32 8.20
C GLN A 91 -1.30 8.82 7.97
N GLY A 92 -1.18 9.98 7.32
CA GLY A 92 0.09 10.71 7.19
C GLY A 92 0.34 11.63 8.39
N GLU A 93 1.59 11.70 8.83
CA GLU A 93 2.09 12.66 9.83
C GLU A 93 2.88 13.80 9.17
#